data_AF-A0A925BN85-F1
#
_entry.id   AF-A0A925BN85-F1
#
_cell.length_a   1.000
_cell.length_b   1.000
_cell.length_c   1.000
_cell.angle_alpha   90.00
_cell.angle_beta   90.00
_cell.angle_gamma   90.00
#
_symmetry.space_group_name_H-M   'P 1'
#
loop_
_entity.id
_entity.type
_entity.pdbx_description
1 polymer ?
#
loop_
_entity_poly.entity_id
_entity_poly.type
_entity_poly.pdbx_seq_one_letter_code
_entity_poly.pdbx_strand_id
1 'polypeptide(L)'
;MSIDIEDPPEQTTASLVSGIFGDLKHLVEQQFQLTRQEIETGLRQRAAAAAVIGFGLGILFLAAVAICLTFSHLLHWAASPPGTDPAWMPLWVCHAVVAAVLAVSGVTVACVGRAKFRSIDPLQRPDNEILQEHTR
;
A
#
# COMPACT_ATOMS: atom_id res chain seq x y z
N MET A 1 30.16 46.48 -63.59
CA MET A 1 29.48 46.75 -62.31
C MET A 1 28.57 45.55 -62.06
N SER A 2 29.14 44.47 -61.53
CA SER A 2 28.45 43.25 -61.15
C SER A 2 27.82 43.47 -59.78
N ILE A 3 26.53 43.23 -59.68
CA ILE A 3 25.80 43.20 -58.42
C ILE A 3 26.05 41.82 -57.84
N ASP A 4 26.94 41.72 -56.86
CA ASP A 4 27.05 40.53 -56.02
C ASP A 4 25.77 40.43 -55.19
N ILE A 5 24.97 39.41 -55.49
CA ILE A 5 23.85 39.00 -54.66
C ILE A 5 24.46 38.19 -53.52
N GLU A 6 24.69 38.84 -52.39
CA GLU A 6 25.09 38.18 -51.15
C GLU A 6 23.86 37.47 -50.58
N ASP A 7 23.75 36.16 -50.85
CA ASP A 7 22.76 35.28 -50.23
C ASP A 7 23.02 35.21 -48.71
N PRO A 8 22.08 35.68 -47.85
CA PRO A 8 22.28 35.60 -46.42
C PRO A 8 22.28 34.13 -45.98
N PRO A 9 23.23 33.73 -45.11
CA PRO A 9 23.47 32.34 -44.78
C PRO A 9 22.25 31.71 -44.09
N GLU A 10 21.97 30.47 -44.47
CA GLU A 10 20.89 29.58 -44.04
C GLU A 10 20.93 29.17 -42.54
N GLN A 11 21.41 30.04 -41.65
CA GLN A 11 21.62 29.74 -40.23
C GLN A 11 20.35 29.83 -39.37
N THR A 12 19.25 30.37 -39.89
CA THR A 12 18.06 30.67 -39.07
C THR A 12 17.23 29.42 -38.75
N THR A 13 16.98 28.55 -39.74
CA THR A 13 16.17 27.32 -39.55
C THR A 13 16.92 26.26 -38.76
N ALA A 14 18.22 26.07 -39.01
CA ALA A 14 19.06 25.14 -38.26
C ALA A 14 19.21 25.55 -36.77
N SER A 15 19.29 26.86 -36.49
CA SER A 15 19.36 27.38 -35.12
C SER A 15 18.04 27.18 -34.35
N LEU A 16 16.89 27.42 -34.99
CA LEU A 16 15.56 27.18 -34.40
C LEU A 16 15.32 25.70 -34.07
N VAL A 17 15.68 24.78 -34.99
CA VAL A 17 15.55 23.34 -34.76
C VAL A 17 16.48 22.89 -33.63
N SER A 18 17.71 23.41 -33.57
CA SER A 18 18.65 23.15 -32.47
C SER A 18 18.11 23.63 -31.11
N GLY A 19 17.47 24.81 -31.07
CA GLY A 19 16.80 25.33 -29.88
C GLY A 19 15.65 24.44 -29.40
N ILE A 20 14.78 23.99 -30.32
CA ILE A 20 13.67 23.08 -30.01
C ILE A 20 14.17 21.73 -29.48
N PHE A 21 15.23 21.17 -30.07
CA PHE A 21 15.85 19.93 -29.56
C PHE A 21 16.47 20.12 -28.18
N GLY A 22 17.05 21.29 -27.90
CA GLY A 22 17.55 21.66 -26.58
C GLY A 22 16.45 21.68 -25.52
N ASP A 23 15.33 22.34 -25.82
CA ASP A 23 14.18 22.42 -24.93
C ASP A 23 13.51 21.06 -24.71
N LEU A 24 13.37 20.25 -25.78
CA LEU A 24 12.81 18.91 -25.68
C LEU A 24 13.67 18.01 -24.79
N LYS A 25 15.01 18.11 -24.91
CA LYS A 25 15.94 17.39 -24.03
C LYS A 25 15.76 17.81 -22.57
N HIS A 26 15.62 19.12 -22.31
CA HIS A 26 15.40 19.64 -20.97
C HIS A 26 14.09 19.13 -20.35
N LEU A 27 13.01 19.13 -21.14
CA LEU A 27 11.69 18.59 -20.75
C LEU A 27 11.74 17.09 -20.45
N VAL A 28 12.44 16.30 -21.28
CA VAL A 28 12.61 14.86 -21.05
C VAL A 28 13.37 14.59 -19.76
N GLU A 29 14.42 15.37 -19.48
CA GLU A 29 15.19 15.24 -18.25
C GLU A 29 14.38 15.60 -17.01
N GLN A 30 13.55 16.67 -17.08
CA GLN A 30 12.61 17.01 -16.01
C GLN A 30 11.54 15.92 -15.79
N GLN A 31 10.93 15.41 -16.86
CA GLN A 31 9.94 14.33 -16.77
C GLN A 31 10.56 13.06 -16.19
N PHE A 32 11.80 12.74 -16.54
CA PHE A 32 12.51 11.60 -15.96
C PHE A 32 12.77 11.80 -14.46
N GLN A 33 13.17 12.99 -14.03
CA GLN A 33 13.38 13.29 -12.61
C GLN A 33 12.07 13.22 -11.81
N LEU A 34 10.97 13.79 -12.33
CA LEU A 34 9.65 13.71 -11.71
C LEU A 34 9.14 12.28 -11.64
N THR A 35 9.25 11.53 -12.74
CA THR A 35 8.84 10.12 -12.79
C THR A 35 9.63 9.29 -11.78
N ARG A 36 10.95 9.51 -11.70
CA ARG A 36 11.79 8.82 -10.71
C ARG A 36 11.36 9.13 -9.28
N GLN A 37 11.09 10.40 -8.99
CA GLN A 37 10.64 10.82 -7.67
C GLN A 37 9.26 10.23 -7.32
N GLU A 38 8.34 10.17 -8.27
CA GLU A 38 7.02 9.57 -8.09
C GLU A 38 7.11 8.06 -7.86
N ILE A 39 7.97 7.35 -8.60
CA ILE A 39 8.24 5.92 -8.38
C ILE A 39 8.82 5.69 -6.99
N GLU A 40 9.83 6.48 -6.58
CA GLU A 40 10.47 6.33 -5.27
C GLU A 40 9.48 6.59 -4.13
N THR A 41 8.68 7.64 -4.25
CA THR A 41 7.66 7.99 -3.25
C THR A 41 6.56 6.93 -3.20
N GLY A 42 6.07 6.47 -4.36
CA GLY A 42 5.07 5.43 -4.46
C GLY A 42 5.55 4.10 -3.87
N LEU A 43 6.80 3.71 -4.13
CA LEU A 43 7.41 2.52 -3.53
C LEU A 43 7.53 2.64 -2.02
N ARG A 44 7.99 3.78 -1.50
CA ARG A 44 8.16 4.00 -0.06
C ARG A 44 6.81 3.97 0.68
N GLN A 45 5.77 4.56 0.09
CA GLN A 45 4.43 4.57 0.66
C GLN A 45 3.80 3.16 0.65
N ARG A 46 3.95 2.42 -0.45
CA ARG A 46 3.51 1.02 -0.57
C ARG A 46 4.25 0.10 0.40
N ALA A 47 5.57 0.26 0.55
CA ALA A 47 6.37 -0.52 1.49
C ALA A 47 5.95 -0.27 2.94
N ALA A 48 5.72 1.00 3.33
CA ALA A 48 5.24 1.34 4.66
C ALA A 48 3.85 0.75 4.94
N ALA A 49 2.95 0.78 3.96
CA ALA A 49 1.62 0.18 4.08
C ALA A 49 1.72 -1.35 4.19
N ALA A 50 2.54 -1.99 3.35
CA ALA A 50 2.78 -3.43 3.38
C ALA A 50 3.36 -3.90 4.71
N ALA A 51 4.25 -3.13 5.34
CA ALA A 51 4.80 -3.43 6.65
C ALA A 51 3.71 -3.46 7.74
N VAL A 52 2.79 -2.49 7.74
CA VAL A 52 1.67 -2.44 8.69
C VAL A 52 0.71 -3.62 8.50
N ILE A 53 0.37 -3.95 7.25
CA ILE A 53 -0.45 -5.14 6.96
C ILE A 53 0.27 -6.42 7.39
N GLY A 54 1.55 -6.55 7.07
CA GLY A 54 2.35 -7.72 7.45
C GLY A 54 2.39 -7.92 8.96
N PHE A 55 2.54 -6.86 9.74
CA PHE A 55 2.51 -6.91 11.20
C PHE A 55 1.13 -7.35 11.73
N GLY A 56 0.05 -6.80 11.16
CA GLY A 56 -1.33 -7.21 11.49
C GLY A 56 -1.60 -8.69 11.19
N LEU A 57 -1.14 -9.18 10.05
CA LEU A 57 -1.21 -10.60 9.67
C LEU A 57 -0.42 -11.49 10.63
N GLY A 58 0.77 -11.05 11.08
CA GLY A 58 1.56 -11.76 12.08
C GLY A 58 0.85 -11.93 13.41
N ILE A 59 0.21 -10.86 13.90
CA ILE A 59 -0.60 -10.89 15.13
C ILE A 59 -1.82 -11.82 14.95
N LEU A 60 -2.49 -11.76 13.80
CA LEU A 60 -3.64 -12.62 13.51
C LEU A 60 -3.24 -14.10 13.43
N PHE A 61 -2.07 -14.41 12.88
CA PHE A 61 -1.52 -15.76 12.84
C PHE A 61 -1.24 -16.30 14.25
N LEU A 62 -0.62 -15.49 15.12
CA LEU A 62 -0.42 -15.84 16.53
C LEU A 62 -1.76 -16.08 17.25
N ALA A 63 -2.78 -15.26 16.96
CA ALA A 63 -4.13 -15.45 17.49
C ALA A 63 -4.72 -16.80 17.05
N ALA A 64 -4.60 -17.15 15.77
CA ALA A 64 -5.10 -18.40 15.21
C ALA A 64 -4.45 -19.62 15.87
N VAL A 65 -3.12 -19.59 16.08
CA VAL A 65 -2.41 -20.66 16.80
C VAL A 65 -2.93 -20.82 18.23
N ALA A 66 -3.11 -19.70 18.96
CA ALA A 66 -3.66 -19.73 20.32
C ALA A 66 -5.10 -20.29 20.36
N ILE A 67 -5.94 -19.98 19.36
CA ILE A 67 -7.29 -20.55 19.21
C ILE A 67 -7.22 -22.06 18.99
N CYS A 68 -6.32 -22.55 18.12
CA CYS A 68 -6.15 -23.98 17.89
C CYS A 68 -5.75 -24.73 19.18
N LEU A 69 -4.85 -24.15 19.98
CA LEU A 69 -4.47 -24.72 21.28
C LEU A 69 -5.65 -24.73 22.25
N THR A 70 -6.43 -23.64 22.30
CA THR A 70 -7.66 -23.55 23.10
C THR A 70 -8.64 -24.65 22.72
N PHE A 71 -8.88 -24.85 21.42
CA PHE A 71 -9.82 -25.82 20.90
C PHE A 71 -9.37 -27.26 21.20
N SER A 72 -8.08 -27.57 21.01
CA SER A 72 -7.52 -28.88 21.35
C SER A 72 -7.67 -29.20 22.84
N HIS A 73 -7.40 -28.22 23.71
CA HIS A 73 -7.54 -28.38 25.16
C HIS A 73 -9.00 -28.47 25.62
N LEU A 74 -9.91 -27.78 24.93
CA LEU A 74 -11.35 -27.85 25.18
C LEU A 74 -11.91 -29.23 24.78
N LEU A 75 -11.47 -29.78 23.64
CA LEU A 75 -11.82 -31.15 23.24
C LEU A 75 -11.32 -32.18 24.24
N HIS A 76 -10.08 -32.01 24.73
CA HIS A 76 -9.51 -32.90 25.74
C HIS A 76 -10.31 -32.88 27.04
N TRP A 77 -10.68 -31.68 27.51
CA TRP A 77 -11.53 -31.51 28.69
C TRP A 77 -12.95 -32.06 28.50
N ALA A 78 -13.54 -31.89 27.32
CA ALA A 78 -14.87 -32.43 27.01
C ALA A 78 -14.86 -33.96 26.86
N ALA A 79 -13.73 -34.54 26.46
CA ALA A 79 -13.55 -35.98 26.31
C ALA A 79 -13.09 -36.68 27.60
N SER A 80 -12.63 -35.92 28.62
CA SER A 80 -12.21 -36.49 29.89
C SER A 80 -13.42 -36.77 30.81
N PRO A 81 -13.40 -37.88 31.58
CA PRO A 81 -14.47 -38.19 32.51
C PRO A 81 -14.65 -37.11 33.61
N PRO A 82 -15.88 -36.85 34.07
CA PRO A 82 -16.11 -35.89 35.15
C PRO A 82 -15.44 -36.38 36.44
N GLY A 83 -14.45 -35.61 36.93
CA GLY A 83 -13.74 -35.87 38.20
C GLY A 83 -12.22 -35.99 38.12
N THR A 84 -11.63 -35.94 36.93
CA THR A 84 -10.17 -36.18 36.74
C THR A 84 -9.27 -34.94 36.85
N ASP A 85 -9.82 -33.72 36.80
CA ASP A 85 -9.01 -32.49 36.78
C ASP A 85 -9.08 -31.71 38.13
N PRO A 86 -7.96 -31.58 38.86
CA PRO A 86 -7.90 -30.87 40.15
C PRO A 86 -7.71 -29.34 40.02
N ALA A 87 -7.65 -28.80 38.79
CA ALA A 87 -7.36 -27.39 38.58
C ALA A 87 -8.63 -26.52 38.76
N TRP A 88 -8.56 -25.55 39.69
CA TRP A 88 -9.61 -24.54 39.91
C TRP A 88 -9.96 -23.75 38.64
N MET A 89 -9.02 -23.66 37.68
CA MET A 89 -9.22 -22.95 36.42
C MET A 89 -8.76 -23.82 35.24
N PRO A 90 -9.67 -24.17 34.31
CA PRO A 90 -9.30 -24.93 33.13
C PRO A 90 -8.35 -24.13 32.23
N LEU A 91 -7.25 -24.76 31.79
CA LEU A 91 -6.24 -24.15 30.91
C LEU A 91 -6.82 -23.59 29.61
N TRP A 92 -7.91 -24.18 29.10
CA TRP A 92 -8.61 -23.67 27.93
C TRP A 92 -9.15 -22.24 28.15
N VAL A 93 -9.55 -21.88 29.37
CA VAL A 93 -10.02 -20.51 29.69
C VAL A 93 -8.89 -19.51 29.55
N CYS A 94 -7.69 -19.85 30.04
CA CYS A 94 -6.51 -19.00 29.91
C CYS A 94 -6.16 -18.76 28.45
N HIS A 95 -6.12 -19.84 27.64
CA HIS A 95 -5.85 -19.71 26.21
C HIS A 95 -6.96 -18.98 25.45
N ALA A 96 -8.23 -19.15 25.84
CA ALA A 96 -9.37 -18.43 25.24
C ALA A 96 -9.27 -16.91 25.48
N VAL A 97 -8.88 -16.49 26.68
CA VAL A 97 -8.68 -15.07 27.01
C VAL A 97 -7.52 -14.49 26.21
N VAL A 98 -6.39 -15.18 26.16
CA VAL A 98 -5.22 -14.75 25.35
C VAL A 98 -5.59 -14.67 23.87
N ALA A 99 -6.28 -15.69 23.34
CA ALA A 99 -6.76 -15.72 21.96
C ALA A 99 -7.72 -14.55 21.65
N ALA A 100 -8.64 -14.22 22.56
CA ALA A 100 -9.55 -13.10 22.39
C ALA A 100 -8.81 -11.75 22.32
N VAL A 101 -7.85 -11.52 23.21
CA VAL A 101 -7.04 -10.29 23.20
C VAL A 101 -6.20 -10.19 21.91
N LEU A 102 -5.59 -11.28 21.48
CA LEU A 102 -4.84 -11.32 20.23
C LEU A 102 -5.73 -11.15 18.99
N ALA A 103 -6.94 -11.71 18.99
CA ALA A 103 -7.88 -11.53 17.90
C ALA A 103 -8.36 -10.07 17.78
N VAL A 104 -8.71 -9.42 18.90
CA VAL A 104 -9.13 -8.02 18.91
C VAL A 104 -8.00 -7.10 18.43
N SER A 105 -6.79 -7.29 18.95
CA SER A 105 -5.63 -6.51 18.54
C SER A 105 -5.27 -6.73 17.07
N GLY A 106 -5.27 -7.99 16.59
CA GLY A 106 -5.02 -8.33 15.20
C GLY A 106 -6.05 -7.73 14.23
N VAL A 107 -7.34 -7.83 14.55
CA VAL A 107 -8.42 -7.21 13.76
C VAL A 107 -8.27 -5.69 13.71
N THR A 108 -7.96 -5.06 14.85
CA THR A 108 -7.77 -3.60 14.91
C THR A 108 -6.63 -3.15 14.00
N VAL A 109 -5.48 -3.81 14.09
CA VAL A 109 -4.31 -3.50 13.25
C VAL A 109 -4.60 -3.77 11.77
N ALA A 110 -5.28 -4.88 11.45
CA ALA A 110 -5.68 -5.20 10.08
C ALA A 110 -6.66 -4.18 9.50
N CYS A 111 -7.64 -3.70 10.27
CA CYS A 111 -8.56 -2.64 9.89
C CYS A 111 -7.84 -1.31 9.64
N VAL A 112 -6.93 -0.91 10.53
CA VAL A 112 -6.10 0.29 10.33
C VAL A 112 -5.21 0.16 9.10
N GLY A 113 -4.62 -1.02 8.88
CA GLY A 113 -3.83 -1.32 7.68
C GLY A 113 -4.64 -1.22 6.39
N ARG A 114 -5.87 -1.78 6.37
CA ARG A 114 -6.79 -1.66 5.22
C ARG A 114 -7.22 -0.22 4.98
N ALA A 115 -7.51 0.54 6.04
CA ALA A 115 -7.88 1.95 5.92
C ALA A 115 -6.73 2.77 5.30
N LYS A 116 -5.49 2.51 5.71
CA LYS A 116 -4.31 3.18 5.17
C LYS A 116 -4.03 2.79 3.72
N PHE A 117 -4.26 1.53 3.34
CA PHE A 117 -4.18 1.11 1.94
C PHE A 117 -5.25 1.76 1.06
N ARG A 118 -6.51 1.88 1.53
CA ARG A 118 -7.56 2.61 0.78
C ARG A 118 -7.20 4.07 0.55
N SER A 119 -6.53 4.73 1.50
CA SER A 119 -6.10 6.12 1.31
C SER A 119 -4.96 6.31 0.30
N ILE A 120 -4.22 5.25 -0.02
CA ILE A 120 -3.08 5.30 -0.95
C ILE A 120 -3.52 5.00 -2.38
N ASP A 121 -4.66 4.33 -2.58
CA ASP A 121 -5.19 4.02 -3.91
C ASP A 121 -5.90 5.26 -4.50
N PRO A 122 -5.29 5.99 -5.45
CA PRO A 122 -5.88 7.20 -6.00
C PRO A 122 -7.06 6.88 -6.95
N LEU A 123 -7.27 5.60 -7.29
CA LEU A 123 -8.34 5.12 -8.17
C LEU A 123 -9.73 5.08 -7.52
N GLN A 124 -9.83 5.34 -6.22
CA GLN A 124 -11.10 5.59 -5.54
C GLN A 124 -11.40 7.09 -5.38
N ARG A 125 -10.85 7.94 -6.28
CA ARG A 125 -11.44 9.26 -6.50
C ARG A 125 -12.87 9.01 -7.03
N PRO A 126 -13.92 9.54 -6.40
CA PRO A 126 -15.28 9.28 -6.84
C PRO A 126 -15.53 9.97 -8.20
N ASP A 127 -15.28 9.25 -9.30
CA ASP A 127 -15.62 9.68 -10.66
C ASP A 127 -17.12 9.92 -10.85
N ASN A 128 -17.94 9.57 -9.85
CA ASN A 128 -19.36 9.90 -9.79
C ASN A 128 -19.63 11.40 -9.59
N GLU A 129 -18.72 12.20 -9.02
CA GLU A 129 -18.90 13.66 -8.96
C GLU A 129 -18.71 14.29 -10.35
N ILE A 130 -17.72 13.83 -11.12
CA ILE A 130 -17.45 14.33 -12.47
C ILE A 130 -18.56 13.90 -13.45
N LEU A 131 -19.15 12.72 -13.27
CA LEU A 131 -20.31 12.26 -14.06
C LEU A 131 -21.60 13.02 -13.72
N GLN A 132 -21.83 13.40 -12.46
CA GLN A 132 -23.02 14.16 -12.06
C GLN A 132 -22.95 15.65 -12.45
N GLU A 133 -21.75 16.24 -12.47
CA GLU A 133 -21.56 17.62 -12.94
C GLU A 133 -21.84 17.76 -14.44
N HIS A 134 -21.54 16.73 -15.24
CA HIS A 134 -21.72 16.77 -16.70
C HIS A 134 -23.15 16.45 -17.18
N THR A 135 -24.05 16.02 -16.28
CA THR A 135 -25.46 15.70 -16.59
C THR A 135 -26.48 16.71 -16.02
N ARG A 136 -26.01 17.82 -15.43
CA ARG A 136 -26.87 18.91 -14.94
C ARG A 136 -26.73 20.17 -15.79
#